data_AF-A0A645IXU4-F1
#
_entry.id   AF-A0A645IXU4-F1
#
_cell.length_a   1.000
_cell.length_b   1.000
_cell.length_c   1.000
_cell.angle_alpha   90.00
_cell.angle_beta   90.00
_cell.angle_gamma   90.00
#
_symmetry.space_group_name_H-M   'P 1'
#
loop_
_entity.id
_entity.type
_entity.pdbx_description
1 polymer ?
#
loop_
_entity_poly.entity_id
_entity_poly.type
_entity_poly.pdbx_seq_one_letter_code
_entity_poly.pdbx_strand_id
1 'polypeptide(L)' 'MLVVEYLGGDGLEPLIVKQKIIDLSMQLKQTEIDSDKREKLMSELVELCECYFEMYNQLKVVPKLVI' A
#
# COMPACT_ATOMS: atom_id res chain seq x y z
N MET A 1 14.53 -2.10 -19.08
CA MET A 1 13.05 -2.10 -19.06
C MET A 1 12.62 -2.02 -17.59
N LEU A 2 11.62 -1.18 -17.29
CA LEU A 2 10.87 -1.06 -16.02
C LEU A 2 11.50 -0.30 -14.83
N VAL A 3 11.85 0.98 -15.01
CA VAL A 3 11.92 1.93 -13.86
C VAL A 3 11.05 3.17 -14.07
N VAL A 4 10.48 3.35 -15.27
CA VAL A 4 9.81 4.61 -15.67
C VAL A 4 8.29 4.47 -15.85
N GLU A 5 7.72 3.27 -15.69
CA GLU A 5 6.26 3.07 -15.81
C GLU A 5 5.49 3.14 -14.47
N TYR A 6 6.17 3.32 -13.33
CA TYR A 6 5.53 3.59 -12.03
C TYR A 6 5.43 5.09 -11.69
N LEU A 7 5.75 5.96 -12.65
CA LEU A 7 5.56 7.42 -12.54
C LEU A 7 4.60 7.91 -13.63
N GLY A 8 3.69 7.02 -14.04
CA GLY A 8 2.61 7.29 -14.99
C GLY A 8 1.46 8.06 -14.33
N GLY A 9 1.68 9.36 -14.13
CA GLY A 9 0.61 10.34 -14.34
C GLY A 9 -0.51 10.43 -13.30
N ASP A 10 -0.22 10.33 -12.01
CA ASP A 10 -0.96 11.03 -10.95
C ASP A 10 -0.21 10.76 -9.64
N GLY A 11 0.20 11.79 -8.90
CA GLY A 11 0.87 11.63 -7.59
C GLY A 11 -0.01 10.98 -6.50
N LEU A 12 -1.09 10.30 -6.90
CA LEU A 12 -2.13 9.70 -6.11
C LEU A 12 -1.83 8.24 -5.72
N GLU A 13 -0.92 7.54 -6.38
CA GLU A 13 -0.69 6.10 -6.14
C GLU A 13 -0.37 5.75 -4.67
N PRO A 14 0.55 6.46 -3.96
CA PRO A 14 0.81 6.17 -2.55
C PRO A 14 -0.37 6.50 -1.62
N LEU A 15 -1.15 7.53 -1.96
CA LEU A 15 -2.32 7.93 -1.18
C LEU A 15 -3.47 6.94 -1.37
N ILE A 16 -3.67 6.43 -2.59
CA ILE A 16 -4.67 5.41 -2.91
C ILE A 16 -4.36 4.11 -2.17
N VAL A 17 -3.10 3.65 -2.18
CA VAL A 17 -2.69 2.44 -1.45
C VAL A 17 -2.89 2.63 0.05
N LYS A 18 -2.52 3.80 0.60
CA LYS A 18 -2.75 4.13 2.02
C LYS A 18 -4.25 4.12 2.37
N GLN A 19 -5.11 4.68 1.52
CA GLN A 19 -6.56 4.69 1.75
C GLN A 19 -7.12 3.26 1.75
N LYS A 20 -6.70 2.42 0.81
CA LYS A 20 -7.12 1.00 0.77
C LYS A 20 -6.72 0.23 2.02
N ILE A 21 -5.50 0.44 2.54
CA ILE A 21 -5.04 -0.16 3.81
C ILE A 21 -5.96 0.25 4.97
N ILE A 22 -6.37 1.52 5.03
CA ILE A 22 -7.28 2.04 6.06
C ILE A 22 -8.66 1.38 5.94
N ASP A 23 -9.21 1.30 4.72
CA ASP A 23 -10.54 0.73 4.47
C ASP A 23 -10.57 -0.77 4.81
N LEU A 24 -9.54 -1.52 4.43
CA LEU A 24 -9.40 -2.94 4.79
C LEU A 24 -9.23 -3.14 6.29
N SER A 25 -8.48 -2.27 6.95
CA SER A 25 -8.34 -2.28 8.42
C SER A 25 -9.67 -2.01 9.13
N MET A 26 -10.52 -1.13 8.58
CA MET A 26 -11.87 -0.88 9.12
C MET A 26 -12.79 -2.07 8.90
N GLN A 27 -12.71 -2.74 7.74
CA GLN A 27 -13.47 -3.96 7.49
C GLN A 27 -13.08 -5.08 8.46
N LEU A 28 -11.78 -5.30 8.70
CA LEU A 28 -11.28 -6.31 9.63
C LEU A 28 -11.69 -6.08 11.09
N LYS A 29 -11.94 -4.81 11.48
CA LYS A 29 -12.42 -4.42 12.82
C LYS A 29 -13.91 -4.70 13.04
N GLN A 30 -14.67 -5.05 12.01
CA GLN A 30 -16.07 -5.41 12.17
C GLN A 30 -16.18 -6.69 13.00
N THR A 31 -17.05 -6.65 14.01
CA THR A 31 -17.21 -7.72 15.01
C THR A 31 -17.73 -9.03 14.40
N GLU A 32 -18.49 -8.94 13.30
CA GLU A 32 -19.17 -10.08 12.64
C GLU A 32 -18.54 -10.41 11.28
N ILE A 33 -17.22 -10.60 11.26
CA ILE A 33 -16.53 -11.05 10.06
C ILE A 33 -16.35 -12.57 10.09
N ASP A 34 -16.70 -13.22 8.99
CA ASP A 34 -16.43 -14.65 8.77
C ASP A 34 -14.93 -14.94 8.78
N SER A 35 -14.52 -16.10 9.28
CA SER A 35 -13.10 -16.46 9.46
C SER A 35 -12.36 -16.52 8.13
N ASP A 36 -12.95 -17.13 7.09
CA ASP A 36 -12.32 -17.26 5.77
C ASP A 36 -12.23 -15.88 5.10
N LYS A 37 -13.25 -15.05 5.30
CA LYS A 37 -13.23 -13.65 4.85
C LYS A 37 -12.15 -12.84 5.57
N ARG A 38 -11.95 -13.05 6.88
CA ARG A 38 -10.90 -12.40 7.66
C ARG A 38 -9.51 -12.73 7.15
N GLU A 39 -9.25 -14.01 6.87
CA GLU A 39 -7.96 -14.49 6.39
C GLU A 39 -7.61 -13.91 5.02
N LYS A 40 -8.59 -13.86 4.10
CA LYS A 40 -8.44 -13.20 2.80
C LYS A 40 -8.11 -11.72 2.93
N LEU A 41 -8.88 -10.99 3.76
CA LEU A 41 -8.67 -9.57 3.99
C LEU A 41 -7.33 -9.28 4.68
N MET A 42 -6.87 -10.16 5.58
CA MET A 42 -5.54 -10.03 6.19
C MET A 42 -4.43 -10.28 5.19
N SER A 43 -4.56 -11.27 4.30
CA SER A 43 -3.57 -11.54 3.25
C SER A 43 -3.45 -10.35 2.29
N GLU A 44 -4.58 -9.81 1.84
CA GLU A 44 -4.62 -8.62 0.98
C GLU A 44 -4.03 -7.38 1.69
N LEU A 45 -4.29 -7.22 2.99
CA LEU A 45 -3.72 -6.12 3.79
C LEU A 45 -2.20 -6.22 3.89
N VAL A 46 -1.64 -7.42 4.07
CA VAL A 46 -0.19 -7.64 4.14
C VAL A 46 0.46 -7.29 2.81
N GLU A 47 -0.06 -7.80 1.69
CA GLU A 47 0.47 -7.51 0.35
C GLU A 47 0.47 -6.00 0.05
N LEU A 48 -0.60 -5.30 0.41
CA LEU A 48 -0.68 -3.85 0.23
C LEU A 48 0.30 -3.08 1.12
N CYS A 49 0.53 -3.55 2.35
CA CYS A 49 1.51 -2.94 3.25
C CYS A 49 2.94 -3.14 2.74
N GLU A 50 3.27 -4.31 2.20
CA GLU A 50 4.57 -4.59 1.57
C GLU A 50 4.78 -3.71 0.35
N CYS A 51 3.78 -3.63 -0.54
CA CYS A 51 3.83 -2.74 -1.71
C CYS A 51 4.00 -1.26 -1.30
N TYR A 52 3.25 -0.79 -0.30
CA TYR A 52 3.40 0.56 0.23
C TYR A 52 4.80 0.81 0.81
N PHE A 53 5.36 -0.17 1.50
CA PHE A 53 6.69 -0.08 2.09
C PHE A 53 7.79 -0.06 1.01
N GLU A 54 7.67 -0.87 -0.03
CA GLU A 54 8.59 -0.85 -1.18
C GLU A 54 8.57 0.49 -1.90
N MET A 55 7.37 1.03 -2.21
CA MET A 55 7.23 2.36 -2.79
C MET A 55 7.86 3.44 -1.91
N TYR A 56 7.62 3.39 -0.60
CA TYR A 56 8.18 4.36 0.34
C TYR A 56 9.70 4.26 0.48
N ASN A 57 10.26 3.05 0.44
CA ASN A 57 11.71 2.84 0.44
C ASN A 57 12.35 3.32 -0.85
N GLN A 58 11.75 3.10 -2.02
CA GLN A 58 12.23 3.67 -3.28
C GLN A 58 12.28 5.20 -3.23
N LEU A 59 11.27 5.84 -2.61
CA LEU A 59 11.26 7.30 -2.39
C LEU A 59 12.36 7.76 -1.41
N LYS A 60 12.71 6.96 -0.41
CA LYS A 60 13.82 7.25 0.53
C LYS A 60 15.21 7.05 -0.07
N VAL A 61 15.34 6.20 -1.09
CA VAL A 61 16.60 5.92 -1.78
C VAL A 61 16.96 7.03 -2.78
N VAL A 62 16.06 7.98 -3.06
CA VAL A 62 16.41 9.23 -3.74
C VAL A 62 17.41 9.96 -2.83
N PRO A 63 18.69 10.11 -3.24
CA PRO A 63 19.66 10.81 -2.42
C PRO A 63 19.13 12.21 -2.17
N LYS A 64 19.12 12.64 -0.91
CA LYS A 64 18.98 14.06 -0.60
C LYS A 64 20.11 14.76 -1.36
N LEU A 65 19.81 15.38 -2.50
CA LEU A 65 20.66 16.40 -3.10
C LEU A 65 20.73 17.50 -2.05
N VAL A 66 21.79 17.43 -1.24
CA VAL A 66 22.21 18.48 -0.34
C VAL A 66 22.50 19.69 -1.23
N ILE A 67 21.64 20.71 -1.14
CA ILE A 67 21.95 22.09 -1.55
C ILE A 67 22.10 22.88 -0.25
#